data_AF-A0A366CY33-F1
#
_entry.id   AF-A0A366CY33-F1
#
_cell.length_a   1.000
_cell.length_b   1.000
_cell.length_c   1.000
_cell.angle_alpha   90.00
_cell.angle_beta   90.00
_cell.angle_gamma   90.00
#
_symmetry.space_group_name_H-M   'P 1'
#
loop_
_entity.id
_entity.type
_entity.pdbx_description
1 polymer ?
#
loop_
_entity_poly.entity_id
_entity_poly.type
_entity_poly.pdbx_seq_one_letter_code
_entity_poly.pdbx_strand_id
1 'polypeptide(L)'
;MSTPELPAAIEGYDQQSLDAIVWPRIGKRFRECTPAELDRVLAKIHEEIAEDRRASRAAELRIAAGQAAIDQYLAAVADGIRRAEKWANGGVA
;
A
#
# COMPACT_ATOMS: atom_id res chain seq x y z
N MET A 1 -20.26 34.01 22.78
CA MET A 1 -20.40 32.98 21.71
C MET A 1 -19.47 31.85 22.09
N SER A 2 -20.00 30.73 22.60
CA SER A 2 -19.17 29.57 22.97
C SER A 2 -18.66 28.88 21.70
N THR A 3 -17.35 28.71 21.62
CA THR A 3 -16.69 27.89 20.60
C THR A 3 -17.19 26.45 20.76
N PRO A 4 -17.72 25.81 19.72
CA PRO A 4 -18.07 24.40 19.80
C PRO A 4 -16.80 23.60 20.07
N GLU A 5 -16.78 22.86 21.19
CA GLU A 5 -15.67 21.96 21.52
C GLU A 5 -15.57 20.88 20.43
N LEU A 6 -14.40 20.79 19.80
CA LEU A 6 -14.08 19.75 18.85
C LEU A 6 -13.93 18.42 19.63
N PRO A 7 -14.48 17.29 19.16
CA PRO A 7 -14.34 16.01 19.84
C PRO A 7 -12.87 15.60 19.99
N ALA A 8 -12.52 14.93 21.08
CA ALA A 8 -11.15 14.50 21.40
C ALA A 8 -10.46 13.66 20.29
N ALA A 9 -11.25 13.02 19.41
CA ALA A 9 -10.76 12.26 18.26
C ALA A 9 -10.04 13.10 17.19
N ILE A 10 -10.17 14.43 17.25
CA ILE A 10 -9.54 15.37 16.32
C ILE A 10 -8.50 16.28 17.01
N GLU A 11 -8.24 16.01 18.29
CA GLU A 11 -7.30 16.74 19.13
C GLU A 11 -5.87 16.51 18.59
N GLY A 12 -5.33 17.53 17.92
CA GLY A 12 -4.02 17.47 17.25
C GLY A 12 -4.04 17.78 15.76
N TYR A 13 -5.21 17.81 15.12
CA TYR A 13 -5.35 18.30 13.75
C TYR A 13 -5.73 19.78 13.74
N ASP A 14 -4.99 20.59 12.98
CA ASP A 14 -5.41 21.96 12.73
C ASP A 14 -6.63 22.00 11.80
N GLN A 15 -7.34 23.13 11.83
CA GLN A 15 -8.55 23.33 11.03
C GLN A 15 -8.29 23.18 9.52
N GLN A 16 -7.09 23.57 9.07
CA GLN A 16 -6.70 23.53 7.67
C GLN A 16 -6.55 22.08 7.17
N SER A 17 -5.96 21.21 7.98
CA SER A 17 -5.78 19.79 7.70
C SER A 17 -7.13 19.09 7.59
N LEU A 18 -8.06 19.42 8.49
CA LEU A 18 -9.42 18.87 8.43
C LEU A 18 -10.17 19.33 7.18
N ASP A 19 -10.09 20.63 6.88
CA ASP A 19 -10.69 21.18 5.66
C ASP A 19 -10.07 20.55 4.40
N ALA A 20 -8.76 20.28 4.37
CA ALA A 20 -8.09 19.62 3.25
C ALA A 20 -8.56 18.17 3.03
N ILE A 21 -9.03 17.48 4.08
CA ILE A 21 -9.58 16.12 3.99
C ILE A 21 -11.01 16.14 3.44
N VAL A 22 -11.86 17.04 3.96
CA VAL A 22 -13.29 17.07 3.62
C VAL A 22 -13.57 17.83 2.32
N TRP A 23 -12.85 18.92 2.05
CA TRP A 23 -13.13 19.81 0.91
C TRP A 23 -13.10 19.08 -0.44
N PRO A 24 -12.10 18.25 -0.76
CA PRO A 24 -12.07 17.53 -2.05
C PRO A 24 -13.19 16.49 -2.20
N ARG A 25 -13.81 16.05 -1.09
CA ARG A 25 -14.80 14.97 -1.08
C ARG A 25 -16.23 15.49 -1.10
N ILE A 26 -16.50 16.59 -0.40
CA ILE A 26 -17.87 17.12 -0.21
C ILE A 26 -18.00 18.63 -0.46
N GLY A 27 -16.91 19.35 -0.76
CA GLY A 27 -16.94 20.78 -1.10
C GLY A 27 -17.32 21.71 0.04
N LYS A 28 -17.14 21.27 1.29
CA LYS A 28 -17.48 22.00 2.53
C LYS A 28 -16.29 22.08 3.45
N ARG A 29 -16.25 23.10 4.31
CA ARG A 29 -15.30 23.13 5.43
C ARG A 29 -15.73 22.15 6.51
N PHE A 30 -14.78 21.66 7.31
CA PHE A 30 -15.04 20.67 8.36
C PHE A 30 -16.13 21.13 9.33
N ARG A 31 -16.13 22.42 9.69
CA ARG A 31 -17.13 23.02 10.60
C ARG A 31 -18.55 23.11 10.02
N GLU A 32 -18.69 22.99 8.70
CA GLU A 32 -19.99 23.05 8.00
C GLU A 32 -20.59 21.66 7.77
N CYS A 33 -19.84 20.61 8.13
CA CYS A 33 -20.23 19.23 7.90
C CYS A 33 -21.12 18.72 9.03
N THR A 34 -22.18 18.00 8.67
CA THR A 34 -22.97 17.22 9.62
C THR A 34 -22.22 15.93 10.00
N PRO A 35 -22.51 15.32 11.17
CA PRO A 35 -21.92 14.03 11.54
C PRO A 35 -22.11 12.96 10.46
N ALA A 36 -23.30 12.87 9.85
CA ALA A 36 -23.58 11.92 8.79
C ALA A 36 -22.76 12.13 7.51
N GLU A 37 -22.38 13.38 7.19
CA GLU A 37 -21.48 13.68 6.07
C GLU A 37 -20.04 13.29 6.39
N LEU A 38 -19.59 13.53 7.63
CA LEU A 38 -18.27 13.10 8.09
C LEU A 38 -18.15 11.57 8.12
N ASP A 39 -19.20 10.87 8.56
CA ASP A 39 -19.24 9.40 8.53
C ASP A 39 -19.09 8.84 7.10
N ARG A 40 -19.72 9.49 6.11
CA ARG A 40 -19.55 9.12 4.69
C ARG A 40 -18.13 9.37 4.20
N VAL A 41 -17.53 10.49 4.59
CA VAL A 41 -16.13 10.80 4.26
C VAL A 41 -15.20 9.75 4.86
N LEU A 42 -15.39 9.39 6.13
CA LEU A 42 -14.61 8.36 6.81
C LEU A 42 -14.77 6.99 6.16
N ALA A 43 -16.00 6.60 5.82
CA ALA A 43 -16.27 5.34 5.13
C ALA A 43 -15.52 5.27 3.79
N LYS A 44 -15.54 6.37 3.01
CA LYS A 44 -14.80 6.45 1.75
C LYS A 44 -13.29 6.37 1.95
N ILE A 45 -12.75 7.03 2.96
CA ILE A 45 -11.31 6.94 3.30
C ILE A 45 -10.93 5.50 3.66
N HIS A 46 -11.77 4.80 4.42
CA HIS A 46 -11.51 3.39 4.75
C HIS A 46 -11.56 2.48 3.51
N GLU A 47 -12.46 2.75 2.57
CA GLU A 47 -12.52 2.04 1.29
C GLU A 47 -11.25 2.29 0.46
N GLU A 48 -10.82 3.54 0.33
CA GLU A 48 -9.57 3.92 -0.35
C GLU A 48 -8.35 3.22 0.27
N ILE A 49 -8.23 3.24 1.60
CA ILE A 49 -7.15 2.54 2.33
C ILE A 49 -7.20 1.03 2.10
N ALA A 50 -8.40 0.43 2.07
CA ALA A 50 -8.54 -1.00 1.82
C ALA A 50 -8.09 -1.36 0.41
N GLU A 51 -8.41 -0.53 -0.59
CA GLU A 51 -7.97 -0.72 -1.96
C GLU A 51 -6.46 -0.56 -2.10
N ASP A 52 -5.87 0.47 -1.50
CA ASP A 52 -4.41 0.67 -1.50
C ASP A 52 -3.68 -0.51 -0.87
N ARG A 53 -4.22 -1.07 0.22
CA ARG A 53 -3.68 -2.30 0.86
C ARG A 53 -3.78 -3.51 -0.07
N ARG A 54 -4.88 -3.67 -0.81
CA ARG A 54 -5.03 -4.74 -1.81
C ARG A 54 -4.01 -4.59 -2.93
N ALA A 55 -3.87 -3.38 -3.46
CA ALA A 55 -2.92 -3.06 -4.54
C ALA A 55 -1.47 -3.29 -4.09
N SER A 56 -1.11 -2.82 -2.90
CA SER A 56 0.21 -3.02 -2.29
C SER A 56 0.53 -4.49 -2.12
N ARG A 57 -0.38 -5.28 -1.54
CA ARG A 57 -0.20 -6.73 -1.40
C ARG A 57 -0.03 -7.44 -2.75
N ALA A 58 -0.78 -7.03 -3.77
CA ALA A 58 -0.63 -7.58 -5.11
C ALA A 58 0.75 -7.25 -5.71
N ALA A 59 1.28 -6.06 -5.46
CA ALA A 59 2.63 -5.69 -5.89
C ALA A 59 3.71 -6.51 -5.17
N GLU A 60 3.60 -6.68 -3.85
CA GLU A 60 4.51 -7.51 -3.06
C GLU A 60 4.56 -8.96 -3.58
N LEU A 61 3.41 -9.56 -3.89
CA LEU A 61 3.35 -10.90 -4.45
C LEU A 61 4.03 -10.99 -5.82
N ARG A 62 3.89 -9.97 -6.68
CA ARG A 62 4.58 -9.94 -7.98
C ARG A 62 6.10 -9.85 -7.80
N ILE A 63 6.56 -9.04 -6.86
CA ILE A 63 8.00 -8.90 -6.55
C ILE A 63 8.54 -10.23 -6.02
N ALA A 64 7.84 -10.87 -5.08
CA ALA A 64 8.23 -12.17 -4.54
C ALA A 64 8.29 -13.26 -5.63
N ALA A 65 7.31 -13.29 -6.54
CA ALA A 65 7.31 -14.21 -7.66
C ALA A 65 8.47 -13.95 -8.64
N GLY A 66 8.78 -12.68 -8.92
CA GLY A 66 9.93 -12.29 -9.73
C GLY A 66 11.25 -12.73 -9.12
N GLN A 67 11.42 -12.52 -7.81
CA GLN A 67 12.61 -12.97 -7.08
C GLN A 67 12.75 -14.50 -7.13
N ALA A 68 11.67 -15.24 -6.89
CA ALA A 68 11.70 -16.69 -6.98
C ALA A 68 12.08 -17.21 -8.38
N ALA A 69 11.63 -16.54 -9.45
CA ALA A 69 12.03 -16.88 -10.80
C ALA A 69 13.53 -16.62 -11.03
N ILE A 70 14.05 -15.49 -10.58
CA ILE A 70 15.49 -15.18 -10.65
C ILE A 70 16.31 -16.25 -9.93
N ASP A 71 15.91 -16.63 -8.71
CA ASP A 71 16.62 -17.64 -7.92
C ASP A 71 16.65 -19.01 -8.64
N GLN A 72 15.53 -19.40 -9.26
CA GLN A 72 15.45 -20.61 -10.09
C GLN A 72 16.37 -20.55 -11.31
N TYR A 73 16.40 -19.41 -12.01
CA TYR A 73 17.30 -19.23 -13.14
C TYR A 73 18.77 -19.30 -12.72
N LEU A 74 19.14 -18.66 -11.61
CA LEU A 74 20.50 -18.71 -11.08
C LEU A 74 20.91 -20.14 -10.70
N ALA A 75 20.01 -20.91 -10.08
CA ALA A 75 20.25 -22.31 -9.78
C ALA A 75 20.48 -23.14 -11.06
N ALA A 76 19.64 -22.93 -12.09
CA ALA A 76 19.76 -23.63 -13.37
C ALA A 76 21.07 -23.29 -14.11
N VAL A 77 21.50 -22.02 -14.07
CA VAL A 77 22.78 -21.57 -14.63
C VAL A 77 23.94 -22.24 -13.88
N ALA A 78 23.92 -22.22 -12.54
CA ALA A 78 24.96 -22.86 -11.73
C ALA A 78 25.05 -24.38 -12.00
N ASP A 79 23.91 -25.05 -12.12
CA ASP A 79 23.84 -26.46 -12.52
C ASP A 79 24.40 -26.70 -13.92
N GLY A 80 24.07 -25.83 -14.88
CA GLY A 80 24.60 -25.86 -16.23
C GLY A 80 26.13 -25.74 -16.25
N ILE A 81 26.68 -24.79 -15.50
CA ILE A 81 28.12 -24.59 -15.34
C ILE A 81 28.76 -25.85 -14.75
N ARG A 82 28.23 -26.37 -13.64
CA ARG A 82 28.75 -27.60 -13.01
C ARG A 82 28.77 -28.79 -13.96
N ARG A 83 27.71 -28.98 -14.76
CA ARG A 83 27.66 -30.05 -15.77
C ARG A 83 28.70 -29.86 -16.87
N ALA A 84 28.87 -28.63 -17.35
CA ALA A 84 29.88 -28.31 -18.35
C ALA A 84 31.30 -28.58 -17.84
N GLU A 85 31.60 -28.18 -16.60
CA GLU A 85 32.88 -28.47 -15.94
C GLU A 85 33.11 -29.98 -15.78
N LYS A 86 32.10 -30.74 -15.35
CA LYS A 86 32.19 -32.21 -15.24
C LYS A 86 32.53 -32.84 -16.59
N TRP A 87 31.86 -32.41 -17.65
CA TRP A 87 32.10 -32.90 -19.01
C TRP A 87 33.51 -32.57 -19.51
N ALA A 88 33.96 -31.32 -19.31
CA ALA A 88 35.30 -30.88 -19.69
C ALA A 88 36.42 -31.65 -18.96
N ASN A 89 36.18 -32.05 -17.71
CA ASN A 89 37.13 -32.82 -16.90
C ASN A 89 37.04 -34.34 -17.11
N GLY A 90 36.37 -34.82 -18.16
CA GLY A 90 36.29 -36.24 -18.51
C GLY A 90 35.30 -37.05 -17.66
N GLY A 91 34.45 -36.40 -16.87
CA GLY A 91 33.36 -37.07 -16.16
C GLY A 91 32.20 -37.38 -17.11
N VAL A 92 31.87 -38.66 -17.26
CA VAL A 92 30.68 -39.10 -18.01
C VAL A 92 29.43 -38.56 -17.30
N ALA A 93 28.51 -37.95 -18.09
CA ALA A 93 27.29 -37.30 -17.63
C ALA A 93 26.49 -38.19 -16.67
#